data_AF-A0A1M6B6I4-F1
#
_entry.id   AF-A0A1M6B6I4-F1
#
_cell.length_a   1.000
_cell.length_b   1.000
_cell.length_c   1.000
_cell.angle_alpha   90.00
_cell.angle_beta   90.00
_cell.angle_gamma   90.00
#
_symmetry.space_group_name_H-M   'P 1'
#
loop_
_entity.id
_entity.type
_entity.pdbx_description
1 polymer ?
#
loop_
_entity_poly.entity_id
_entity_poly.type
_entity_poly.pdbx_seq_one_letter_code
_entity_poly.pdbx_strand_id
1 'polypeptide(L)'
;MNNLEVVIQQNLGVINFNFEEMKAGINGIVSAYEGAVVMEESIPAAKKEIASLRKMQKALSDRRIEVKKAFMQPYDDFDSRVKELTALIDKPVNLIDGQIKDFEEQQKAEKKKKIEYLYTSLVGDLQEFLPLDKIYNPKWENKTVSLKDAEEEMCTVMSSTKSAIEAIQAMNSECTQAALEIYKTDLSLNNAIVYITKYETQKAEIVAREAEKRKAEEESKREAEVARIRREERDRVAEEQRIRDEERKKAIDEMLSVKAVVEPGPIPTFTDEEDLEAPFDAEPLEWITPTIYEIAGTDDELRQVEMYMNSIGVEWRLK
;
A
#
# COMPACT_ATOMS: atom_id res chain seq x y z
N MET A 1 -16.14 -38.62 45.77
CA MET A 1 -16.90 -37.56 46.47
C MET A 1 -18.14 -38.21 47.06
N ASN A 2 -18.41 -38.03 48.36
CA ASN A 2 -19.68 -38.47 48.93
C ASN A 2 -20.79 -37.64 48.28
N ASN A 3 -21.76 -38.30 47.67
CA ASN A 3 -22.87 -37.62 47.01
C ASN A 3 -23.85 -37.16 48.10
N LEU A 4 -23.92 -35.86 48.37
CA LEU A 4 -24.90 -35.28 49.29
C LEU A 4 -26.17 -34.98 48.50
N GLU A 5 -27.30 -35.56 48.92
CA GLU A 5 -28.60 -35.33 48.30
C GLU A 5 -29.46 -34.41 49.19
N VAL A 6 -30.10 -33.42 48.58
CA VAL A 6 -31.01 -32.51 49.29
C VAL A 6 -32.40 -33.15 49.33
N VAL A 7 -32.80 -33.63 50.50
CA VAL A 7 -34.16 -34.18 50.73
C VAL A 7 -35.04 -33.09 51.35
N ILE A 8 -36.16 -32.77 50.70
CA ILE A 8 -37.11 -31.74 51.16
C ILE A 8 -38.44 -32.41 51.52
N GLN A 9 -38.91 -32.20 52.74
CA GLN A 9 -40.25 -32.57 53.18
C GLN A 9 -41.05 -31.29 53.45
N GLN A 10 -42.04 -31.01 52.59
CA GLN A 10 -42.89 -29.82 52.70
C GLN A 10 -44.32 -30.24 52.99
N ASN A 11 -44.92 -29.65 54.03
CA ASN A 11 -46.35 -29.73 54.30
C ASN A 11 -47.04 -28.47 53.78
N LEU A 12 -48.05 -28.62 52.93
CA LEU A 12 -48.85 -27.50 52.41
C LEU A 12 -49.65 -26.88 53.56
N GLY A 13 -49.41 -25.59 53.84
CA GLY A 13 -50.13 -24.88 54.89
C GLY A 13 -51.55 -24.49 54.47
N VAL A 14 -52.54 -24.73 55.34
CA VAL A 14 -53.94 -24.33 55.13
C VAL A 14 -54.26 -23.16 56.07
N ILE A 15 -54.84 -22.08 55.54
CA ILE A 15 -55.29 -20.92 56.31
C ILE A 15 -56.81 -20.93 56.40
N ASN A 16 -57.34 -21.14 57.61
CA ASN A 16 -58.77 -21.04 57.89
C ASN A 16 -59.05 -19.73 58.65
N PHE A 17 -60.12 -19.03 58.30
CA PHE A 17 -60.61 -17.87 59.05
C PHE A 17 -62.13 -17.81 59.03
N ASN A 18 -62.71 -17.06 59.96
CA ASN A 18 -64.17 -16.93 60.15
C ASN A 18 -64.81 -15.99 59.11
N PHE A 19 -64.63 -16.30 57.82
CA PHE A 19 -65.08 -15.44 56.72
C PHE A 19 -66.58 -15.14 56.78
N GLU A 20 -67.43 -16.16 56.95
CA GLU A 20 -68.88 -15.98 56.93
C GLU A 20 -69.36 -15.14 58.11
N GLU A 21 -68.76 -15.30 59.29
CA GLU A 21 -69.07 -14.48 60.47
C GLU A 21 -68.66 -13.02 60.24
N MET A 22 -67.43 -12.79 59.76
CA MET A 22 -66.94 -11.44 59.46
C MET A 22 -67.77 -10.76 58.36
N LYS A 23 -68.15 -11.50 57.33
CA LYS A 23 -68.99 -11.01 56.23
C LYS A 23 -70.40 -10.65 56.73
N ALA A 24 -71.02 -11.48 57.56
CA ALA A 24 -72.31 -11.19 58.16
C ALA A 24 -72.26 -9.94 59.06
N GLY A 25 -71.23 -9.82 59.91
CA GLY A 25 -71.03 -8.65 60.76
C GLY A 25 -70.83 -7.36 59.97
N ILE A 26 -70.00 -7.38 58.92
CA ILE A 26 -69.78 -6.23 58.03
C ILE A 26 -71.07 -5.85 57.30
N ASN A 27 -71.82 -6.82 56.76
CA ASN A 27 -73.09 -6.55 56.08
C ASN A 27 -74.11 -5.91 57.02
N GLY A 28 -74.20 -6.37 58.27
CA GLY A 28 -75.08 -5.75 59.28
C GLY A 28 -74.71 -4.29 59.57
N ILE A 29 -73.41 -3.99 59.62
CA ILE A 29 -72.92 -2.61 59.75
C ILE A 29 -73.29 -1.80 58.51
N VAL A 30 -73.05 -2.32 57.30
CA VAL A 30 -73.34 -1.62 56.03
C VAL A 30 -74.82 -1.31 55.87
N SER A 31 -75.71 -2.25 56.18
CA SER A 31 -77.16 -2.07 56.08
C SER A 31 -77.68 -0.95 57.01
N ALA A 32 -76.99 -0.66 58.13
CA ALA A 32 -77.35 0.47 58.99
C ALA A 32 -77.12 1.85 58.33
N TYR A 33 -76.37 1.91 57.24
CA TYR A 33 -76.11 3.14 56.48
C TYR A 33 -76.85 3.21 55.15
N GLU A 34 -77.56 2.15 54.75
CA GLU A 34 -78.36 2.15 53.52
C GLU A 34 -79.55 3.11 53.68
N GLY A 35 -79.48 4.26 52.99
CA GLY A 35 -80.50 5.32 53.05
C GLY A 35 -80.23 6.43 54.08
N ALA A 36 -79.10 6.41 54.78
CA ALA A 36 -78.74 7.47 55.72
C ALA A 36 -78.37 8.78 54.98
N VAL A 37 -79.05 9.89 55.33
CA VAL A 37 -78.73 11.24 54.83
C VAL A 37 -78.03 12.02 55.94
N VAL A 38 -76.76 12.38 55.71
CA VAL A 38 -75.99 13.18 56.67
C VAL A 38 -76.48 14.63 56.62
N MET A 39 -76.88 15.16 57.77
CA MET A 39 -77.29 16.57 57.97
C MET A 39 -76.17 17.32 58.70
N GLU A 40 -76.18 18.65 58.66
CA GLU A 40 -75.08 19.49 59.16
C GLU A 40 -74.74 19.21 60.63
N GLU A 41 -75.75 18.97 61.46
CA GLU A 41 -75.61 18.61 62.87
C GLU A 41 -75.06 17.19 63.12
N SER A 42 -75.18 16.27 62.16
CA SER A 42 -74.72 14.87 62.29
C SER A 42 -73.32 14.62 61.70
N ILE A 43 -72.70 15.62 61.08
CA ILE A 43 -71.34 15.55 60.51
C ILE A 43 -70.28 15.06 61.54
N PRO A 44 -70.25 15.55 62.79
CA PRO A 44 -69.26 15.08 63.76
C PRO A 44 -69.40 13.59 64.09
N ALA A 45 -70.64 13.10 64.19
CA ALA A 45 -70.93 11.68 64.43
C ALA A 45 -70.54 10.81 63.23
N ALA A 46 -70.92 11.23 62.02
CA ALA A 46 -70.56 10.54 60.78
C ALA A 46 -69.03 10.42 60.60
N LYS A 47 -68.27 11.48 60.91
CA LYS A 47 -66.79 11.43 60.87
C LYS A 47 -66.21 10.42 61.86
N LYS A 48 -66.81 10.28 63.05
CA LYS A 48 -66.39 9.29 64.06
C LYS A 48 -66.65 7.86 63.57
N GLU A 49 -67.78 7.61 62.92
CA GLU A 49 -68.10 6.29 62.38
C GLU A 49 -67.23 5.92 61.17
N ILE A 50 -66.96 6.85 60.26
CA ILE A 50 -65.98 6.64 59.18
C ILE A 50 -64.61 6.26 59.75
N ALA A 51 -64.18 6.93 60.82
CA ALA A 51 -62.90 6.60 61.46
C ALA A 51 -62.93 5.18 62.05
N SER A 52 -64.04 4.75 62.66
CA SER A 52 -64.22 3.37 63.15
C SER A 52 -64.19 2.33 62.02
N LEU A 53 -64.88 2.59 60.91
CA LEU A 53 -64.87 1.71 59.72
C LEU A 53 -63.46 1.58 59.12
N ARG A 54 -62.74 2.69 58.98
CA ARG A 54 -61.34 2.69 58.50
C ARG A 54 -60.41 1.93 59.44
N LYS A 55 -60.63 2.02 60.77
CA LYS A 55 -59.87 1.22 61.75
C LYS A 55 -60.14 -0.28 61.58
N MET A 56 -61.40 -0.67 61.37
CA MET A 56 -61.77 -2.07 61.11
C MET A 56 -61.14 -2.59 59.81
N GLN A 57 -61.21 -1.82 58.73
CA GLN A 57 -60.54 -2.14 57.46
C GLN A 57 -59.03 -2.33 57.64
N LYS A 58 -58.40 -1.42 58.39
CA LYS A 58 -56.97 -1.50 58.70
C LYS A 58 -56.65 -2.76 59.50
N ALA A 59 -57.40 -3.08 60.54
CA ALA A 59 -57.18 -4.27 61.36
C ALA A 59 -57.26 -5.58 60.55
N LEU A 60 -58.19 -5.68 59.59
CA LEU A 60 -58.27 -6.83 58.69
C LEU A 60 -57.04 -6.94 57.78
N SER A 61 -56.59 -5.80 57.23
CA SER A 61 -55.39 -5.74 56.39
C SER A 61 -54.13 -6.08 57.19
N ASP A 62 -53.98 -5.54 58.40
CA ASP A 62 -52.84 -5.79 59.28
C ASP A 62 -52.78 -7.28 59.65
N ARG A 63 -53.93 -7.90 59.99
CA ARG A 63 -53.98 -9.32 60.29
C ARG A 63 -53.63 -10.19 59.09
N ARG A 64 -54.07 -9.81 57.88
CA ARG A 64 -53.65 -10.49 56.63
C ARG A 64 -52.12 -10.42 56.45
N ILE A 65 -51.50 -9.28 56.71
CA ILE A 65 -50.04 -9.10 56.60
C ILE A 65 -49.32 -9.98 57.61
N GLU A 66 -49.77 -10.00 58.87
CA GLU A 66 -49.21 -10.84 59.93
C GLU A 66 -49.28 -12.32 59.58
N VAL A 67 -50.45 -12.81 59.12
CA VAL A 67 -50.63 -14.21 58.72
C VAL A 67 -49.72 -14.55 57.54
N LYS A 68 -49.62 -13.67 56.52
CA LYS A 68 -48.68 -13.85 55.40
C LYS A 68 -47.24 -13.96 55.89
N LYS A 69 -46.81 -13.09 56.81
CA LYS A 69 -45.45 -13.12 57.35
C LYS A 69 -45.17 -14.43 58.09
N ALA A 70 -46.08 -14.87 58.96
CA ALA A 70 -45.95 -16.14 59.67
C ALA A 70 -45.96 -17.35 58.73
N PHE A 71 -46.78 -17.31 57.67
CA PHE A 71 -46.86 -18.37 56.66
C PHE A 71 -45.60 -18.46 55.79
N MET A 72 -44.99 -17.33 55.47
CA MET A 72 -43.75 -17.27 54.69
C MET A 72 -42.50 -17.59 55.51
N GLN A 73 -42.54 -17.41 56.84
CA GLN A 73 -41.37 -17.60 57.71
C GLN A 73 -40.70 -18.99 57.54
N PRO A 74 -41.40 -20.14 57.48
CA PRO A 74 -40.75 -21.43 57.24
C PRO A 74 -40.03 -21.51 55.89
N TYR A 75 -40.55 -20.83 54.87
CA TYR A 75 -39.89 -20.74 53.56
C TYR A 75 -38.66 -19.83 53.64
N ASP A 76 -38.78 -18.66 54.26
CA ASP A 76 -37.67 -17.71 54.42
C ASP A 76 -36.51 -18.34 55.25
N ASP A 77 -36.84 -19.13 56.27
CA ASP A 77 -35.87 -19.90 57.07
C ASP A 77 -35.18 -20.99 56.23
N PHE A 78 -35.94 -21.71 55.41
CA PHE A 78 -35.41 -22.71 54.48
C PHE A 78 -34.48 -22.08 53.45
N ASP A 79 -34.92 -21.01 52.78
CA ASP A 79 -34.14 -20.27 51.78
C ASP A 79 -32.84 -19.72 52.39
N SER A 80 -32.92 -19.17 53.60
CA SER A 80 -31.73 -18.70 54.33
C SER A 80 -30.73 -19.81 54.59
N ARG A 81 -31.19 -20.99 55.03
CA ARG A 81 -30.33 -22.16 55.24
C ARG A 81 -29.73 -22.71 53.94
N VAL A 82 -30.51 -22.73 52.86
CA VAL A 82 -29.99 -23.13 51.54
C VAL A 82 -28.91 -22.15 51.09
N LYS A 83 -29.12 -20.84 51.22
CA LYS A 83 -28.11 -19.82 50.90
C LYS A 83 -26.85 -19.98 51.74
N GLU A 84 -26.96 -20.30 53.02
CA GLU A 84 -25.81 -20.60 53.88
C GLU A 84 -25.03 -21.82 53.36
N LEU A 85 -25.73 -22.91 53.02
CA LEU A 85 -25.10 -24.11 52.44
C LEU A 85 -24.43 -23.82 51.09
N THR A 86 -25.08 -23.04 50.22
CA THR A 86 -24.51 -22.58 48.94
C THR A 86 -23.24 -21.77 49.18
N ALA A 87 -23.25 -20.82 50.13
CA ALA A 87 -22.08 -20.00 50.45
C ALA A 87 -20.90 -20.85 50.99
N LEU A 88 -21.17 -21.92 51.74
CA LEU A 88 -20.15 -22.87 52.18
C LEU A 88 -19.49 -23.62 51.01
N ILE A 89 -20.22 -23.87 49.92
CA ILE A 89 -19.73 -24.51 48.69
C ILE A 89 -18.99 -23.49 47.81
N ASP A 90 -19.52 -22.27 47.68
CA ASP A 90 -18.91 -21.22 46.86
C ASP A 90 -17.50 -20.87 47.34
N LYS A 91 -17.26 -20.91 48.66
CA LYS A 91 -15.95 -20.60 49.23
C LYS A 91 -14.80 -21.47 48.67
N PRO A 92 -14.83 -22.81 48.76
CA PRO A 92 -13.80 -23.65 48.16
C PRO A 92 -13.81 -23.61 46.63
N VAL A 93 -14.97 -23.45 45.98
CA VAL A 93 -15.04 -23.30 44.52
C VAL A 93 -14.25 -22.08 44.06
N ASN A 94 -14.52 -20.92 44.65
CA ASN A 94 -13.83 -19.67 44.31
C ASN A 94 -12.34 -19.72 44.67
N LEU A 95 -11.98 -20.39 45.77
CA LEU A 95 -10.57 -20.59 46.13
C LEU A 95 -9.83 -21.42 45.08
N ILE A 96 -10.41 -22.54 44.65
CA ILE A 96 -9.80 -23.43 43.65
C ILE A 96 -9.75 -22.74 42.28
N ASP A 97 -10.83 -22.08 41.87
CA ASP A 97 -10.87 -21.32 40.60
C ASP A 97 -9.82 -20.20 40.58
N GLY A 98 -9.67 -19.47 41.69
CA GLY A 98 -8.61 -18.47 41.86
C GLY A 98 -7.21 -19.08 41.75
N GLN A 99 -6.97 -20.20 42.46
CA GLN A 99 -5.68 -20.91 42.39
C GLN A 99 -5.36 -21.42 40.97
N ILE A 100 -6.37 -21.89 40.22
CA ILE A 100 -6.20 -22.31 38.83
C ILE A 100 -5.79 -21.12 37.96
N LYS A 101 -6.48 -19.99 38.08
CA LYS A 101 -6.17 -18.76 37.33
C LYS A 101 -4.77 -18.24 37.64
N ASP A 102 -4.41 -18.14 38.92
CA ASP A 102 -3.08 -17.70 39.34
C ASP A 102 -1.99 -18.63 38.77
N PHE A 103 -2.21 -19.95 38.78
CA PHE A 103 -1.27 -20.91 38.22
C PHE A 103 -1.17 -20.82 36.69
N GLU A 104 -2.28 -20.58 35.98
CA GLU A 104 -2.26 -20.35 34.54
C GLU A 104 -1.54 -19.05 34.16
N GLU A 105 -1.71 -17.98 34.93
CA GLU A 105 -0.96 -16.73 34.75
C GLU A 105 0.53 -16.91 35.03
N GLN A 106 0.90 -17.61 36.10
CA GLN A 106 2.28 -17.97 36.39
C GLN A 106 2.91 -18.76 35.24
N GLN A 107 2.22 -19.79 34.72
CA GLN A 107 2.70 -20.56 33.58
C GLN A 107 2.87 -19.71 32.31
N LYS A 108 1.94 -18.78 32.02
CA LYS A 108 2.09 -17.84 30.91
C LYS A 108 3.31 -16.95 31.09
N ALA A 109 3.49 -16.38 32.29
CA ALA A 109 4.63 -15.52 32.60
C ALA A 109 5.98 -16.28 32.51
N GLU A 110 6.05 -17.52 33.02
CA GLU A 110 7.22 -18.38 32.86
C GLU A 110 7.49 -18.71 31.40
N LYS A 111 6.45 -19.01 30.63
CA LYS A 111 6.58 -19.31 29.21
C LYS A 111 7.06 -18.09 28.42
N LYS A 112 6.54 -16.91 28.74
CA LYS A 112 7.02 -15.64 28.18
C LYS A 112 8.51 -15.44 28.45
N LYS A 113 8.99 -15.66 29.67
CA LYS A 113 10.43 -15.62 29.98
C LYS A 113 11.24 -16.64 29.17
N LYS A 114 10.71 -17.84 28.96
CA LYS A 114 11.35 -18.86 28.11
C LYS A 114 11.41 -18.43 26.64
N ILE A 115 10.35 -17.80 26.13
CA ILE A 115 10.28 -17.23 24.78
C ILE A 115 11.30 -16.09 24.62
N GLU A 116 11.40 -15.19 25.61
CA GLU A 116 12.39 -14.11 25.64
C GLU A 116 13.82 -14.67 25.62
N TYR A 117 14.10 -15.67 26.46
CA TYR A 117 15.40 -16.36 26.48
C TYR A 117 15.71 -17.03 25.14
N LEU A 118 14.73 -17.72 24.58
CA LEU A 118 14.85 -18.41 23.29
C LEU A 118 15.18 -17.41 22.17
N TYR A 119 14.46 -16.29 22.12
CA TYR A 119 14.76 -15.20 21.19
C TYR A 119 16.20 -14.67 21.36
N THR A 120 16.63 -14.35 22.58
CA THR A 120 17.99 -13.86 22.83
C THR A 120 19.06 -14.86 22.40
N SER A 121 18.79 -16.16 22.53
CA SER A 121 19.73 -17.21 22.09
C SER A 121 19.81 -17.38 20.57
N LEU A 122 18.77 -16.99 19.84
CA LEU A 122 18.66 -17.20 18.38
C LEU A 122 18.96 -15.94 17.56
N VAL A 123 18.64 -14.75 18.08
CA VAL A 123 18.60 -13.52 17.28
C VAL A 123 19.99 -13.09 16.75
N GLY A 124 21.05 -13.26 17.55
CA GLY A 124 22.41 -12.86 17.17
C GLY A 124 22.47 -11.42 16.63
N ASP A 125 23.14 -11.24 15.49
CA ASP A 125 23.34 -9.93 14.84
C ASP A 125 22.05 -9.35 14.23
N LEU A 126 20.96 -10.13 14.13
CA LEU A 126 19.69 -9.65 13.58
C LEU A 126 18.89 -8.77 14.56
N GLN A 127 19.34 -8.64 15.81
CA GLN A 127 18.59 -7.94 16.87
C GLN A 127 18.28 -6.49 16.50
N GLU A 128 19.17 -5.84 15.77
CA GLU A 128 18.98 -4.46 15.32
C GLU A 128 17.81 -4.33 14.31
N PHE A 129 17.62 -5.33 13.46
CA PHE A 129 16.59 -5.34 12.42
C PHE A 129 15.27 -5.92 12.94
N LEU A 130 15.37 -6.90 13.83
CA LEU A 130 14.25 -7.75 14.23
C LEU A 130 14.15 -7.84 15.76
N PRO A 131 13.78 -6.75 16.45
CA PRO A 131 13.56 -6.76 17.89
C PRO A 131 12.35 -7.65 18.25
N LEU A 132 12.34 -8.24 19.44
CA LEU A 132 11.34 -9.24 19.85
C LEU A 132 9.90 -8.73 19.70
N ASP A 133 9.64 -7.47 20.03
CA ASP A 133 8.33 -6.83 19.94
C ASP A 133 7.72 -6.88 18.53
N LYS A 134 8.55 -6.87 17.47
CA LYS A 134 8.08 -6.93 16.08
C LYS A 134 7.65 -8.33 15.64
N ILE A 135 8.24 -9.37 16.22
CA ILE A 135 7.94 -10.76 15.86
C ILE A 135 7.09 -11.48 16.90
N TYR A 136 6.87 -10.86 18.06
CA TYR A 136 6.21 -11.49 19.18
C TYR A 136 4.78 -11.88 18.82
N ASN A 137 4.45 -13.16 19.01
CA ASN A 137 3.10 -13.66 18.83
C ASN A 137 2.51 -14.04 20.21
N PRO A 138 1.47 -13.33 20.71
CA PRO A 138 0.84 -13.64 21.99
C PRO A 138 0.31 -15.08 22.09
N LYS A 139 0.04 -15.74 20.95
CA LYS A 139 -0.38 -17.15 20.94
C LYS A 139 0.72 -18.08 21.46
N TRP A 140 1.99 -17.69 21.40
CA TRP A 140 3.09 -18.46 21.97
C TRP A 140 2.97 -18.61 23.49
N GLU A 141 2.24 -17.73 24.18
CA GLU A 141 2.00 -17.88 25.62
C GLU A 141 0.97 -18.97 25.94
N ASN A 142 0.15 -19.40 24.98
CA ASN A 142 -0.92 -20.37 25.19
C ASN A 142 -0.37 -21.76 25.51
N LYS A 143 -1.01 -22.48 26.44
CA LYS A 143 -0.64 -23.85 26.83
C LYS A 143 -0.58 -24.84 25.64
N THR A 144 -1.39 -24.62 24.62
CA THR A 144 -1.50 -25.51 23.45
C THR A 144 -0.34 -25.39 22.46
N VAL A 145 0.38 -24.27 22.47
CA VAL A 145 1.53 -24.05 21.57
C VAL A 145 2.78 -24.58 22.27
N SER A 146 3.63 -25.37 21.62
CA SER A 146 4.88 -25.79 22.26
C SER A 146 5.95 -24.69 22.16
N LEU A 147 6.98 -24.73 23.01
CA LEU A 147 8.13 -23.82 22.86
C LEU A 147 8.86 -24.07 21.53
N LYS A 148 8.83 -25.30 21.04
CA LYS A 148 9.41 -25.69 19.76
C LYS A 148 8.67 -25.05 18.58
N ASP A 149 7.34 -25.01 18.62
CA ASP A 149 6.57 -24.35 17.55
C ASP A 149 6.86 -22.85 17.51
N ALA A 150 6.99 -22.21 18.68
CA ALA A 150 7.41 -20.81 18.77
C ALA A 150 8.83 -20.61 18.23
N GLU A 151 9.76 -21.53 18.53
CA GLU A 151 11.12 -21.53 17.98
C GLU A 151 11.16 -21.67 16.46
N GLU A 152 10.38 -22.59 15.89
CA GLU A 152 10.29 -22.80 14.45
C GLU A 152 9.72 -21.56 13.74
N GLU A 153 8.69 -20.92 14.31
CA GLU A 153 8.13 -19.66 13.79
C GLU A 153 9.16 -18.52 13.86
N MET A 154 9.86 -18.35 14.99
CA MET A 154 10.94 -17.37 15.12
C MET A 154 12.06 -17.61 14.10
N CYS A 155 12.53 -18.85 13.99
CA CYS A 155 13.60 -19.23 13.05
C CYS A 155 13.21 -18.93 11.60
N THR A 156 11.94 -19.15 11.24
CA THR A 156 11.42 -18.86 9.90
C THR A 156 11.50 -17.36 9.61
N VAL A 157 11.05 -16.51 10.55
CA VAL A 157 11.11 -15.05 10.38
C VAL A 157 12.56 -14.55 10.37
N MET A 158 13.42 -15.07 11.25
CA MET A 158 14.84 -14.72 11.29
C MET A 158 15.55 -15.10 9.99
N SER A 159 15.28 -16.30 9.45
CA SER A 159 15.86 -16.75 8.17
C SER A 159 15.40 -15.87 7.02
N SER A 160 14.11 -15.54 6.94
CA SER A 160 13.59 -14.63 5.92
C SER A 160 14.18 -13.23 6.04
N THR A 161 14.40 -12.74 7.26
CA THR A 161 15.00 -11.43 7.52
C THR A 161 16.46 -11.41 7.09
N LYS A 162 17.21 -12.45 7.42
CA LYS A 162 18.60 -12.62 6.99
C LYS A 162 18.71 -12.63 5.46
N SER A 163 17.87 -13.43 4.78
CA SER A 163 17.86 -13.47 3.32
C SER A 163 17.47 -12.12 2.69
N ALA A 164 16.57 -11.35 3.31
CA ALA A 164 16.22 -10.01 2.84
C ALA A 164 17.39 -9.02 2.98
N ILE A 165 18.10 -9.05 4.11
CA ILE A 165 19.30 -8.23 4.34
C ILE A 165 20.39 -8.59 3.33
N GLU A 166 20.66 -9.87 3.13
CA GLU A 166 21.63 -10.37 2.14
C GLU A 166 21.25 -9.93 0.72
N ALA A 167 19.96 -9.98 0.36
CA ALA A 167 19.47 -9.51 -0.94
C ALA A 167 19.67 -8.01 -1.14
N ILE A 168 19.37 -7.19 -0.12
CA ILE A 168 19.58 -5.74 -0.16
C ILE A 168 21.08 -5.42 -0.31
N GLN A 169 21.93 -6.12 0.44
CA GLN A 169 23.39 -5.96 0.35
C GLN A 169 23.95 -6.40 -1.01
N ALA A 170 23.43 -7.49 -1.58
CA ALA A 170 23.86 -8.01 -2.87
C ALA A 170 23.57 -7.07 -4.05
N MET A 171 22.65 -6.10 -3.91
CA MET A 171 22.40 -5.09 -4.95
C MET A 171 23.58 -4.12 -5.14
N ASN A 172 24.53 -4.05 -4.20
CA ASN A 172 25.78 -3.27 -4.31
C ASN A 172 25.57 -1.80 -4.75
N SER A 173 24.50 -1.15 -4.27
CA SER A 173 24.22 0.26 -4.54
C SER A 173 24.86 1.18 -3.50
N GLU A 174 25.15 2.44 -3.85
CA GLU A 174 25.60 3.46 -2.90
C GLU A 174 24.55 3.75 -1.80
N CYS A 175 23.28 3.51 -2.10
CA CYS A 175 22.18 3.74 -1.16
C CYS A 175 21.82 2.51 -0.31
N THR A 176 22.63 1.45 -0.33
CA THR A 176 22.38 0.19 0.40
C THR A 176 22.10 0.42 1.89
N GLN A 177 22.89 1.27 2.57
CA GLN A 177 22.68 1.55 3.99
C GLN A 177 21.32 2.23 4.25
N ALA A 178 20.92 3.18 3.41
CA ALA A 178 19.62 3.83 3.52
C ALA A 178 18.47 2.85 3.25
N ALA A 179 18.65 1.92 2.31
CA ALA A 179 17.69 0.84 2.05
C ALA A 179 17.56 -0.12 3.24
N LEU A 180 18.67 -0.44 3.93
CA LEU A 180 18.66 -1.23 5.16
C LEU A 180 17.93 -0.53 6.31
N GLU A 181 18.05 0.80 6.45
CA GLU A 181 17.27 1.57 7.43
C GLU A 181 15.77 1.53 7.12
N ILE A 182 15.38 1.66 5.85
CA ILE A 182 13.98 1.50 5.42
C ILE A 182 13.49 0.10 5.80
N TYR A 183 14.24 -0.93 5.45
CA TYR A 183 13.92 -2.32 5.80
C TYR A 183 13.81 -2.53 7.32
N LYS A 184 14.70 -1.94 8.12
CA LYS A 184 14.63 -2.00 9.58
C LYS A 184 13.34 -1.39 10.13
N THR A 185 12.77 -0.40 9.47
CA THR A 185 11.49 0.20 9.90
C THR A 185 10.29 -0.68 9.59
N ASP A 186 10.16 -1.19 8.37
CA ASP A 186 8.93 -1.82 7.87
C ASP A 186 9.03 -3.33 7.63
N LEU A 187 10.24 -3.92 7.74
CA LEU A 187 10.56 -5.32 7.41
C LEU A 187 10.15 -5.72 5.98
N SER A 188 10.04 -4.76 5.06
CA SER A 188 9.60 -4.94 3.68
C SER A 188 10.77 -4.89 2.71
N LEU A 189 11.16 -6.06 2.21
CA LEU A 189 12.19 -6.17 1.16
C LEU A 189 11.80 -5.38 -0.09
N ASN A 190 10.52 -5.39 -0.45
CA ASN A 190 10.02 -4.68 -1.63
C ASN A 190 10.24 -3.17 -1.54
N ASN A 191 10.00 -2.57 -0.38
CA ASN A 191 10.17 -1.12 -0.21
C ASN A 191 11.65 -0.72 -0.30
N ALA A 192 12.55 -1.54 0.26
CA ALA A 192 14.00 -1.36 0.12
C ALA A 192 14.45 -1.48 -1.35
N ILE A 193 13.98 -2.49 -2.09
CA ILE A 193 14.31 -2.68 -3.51
C ILE A 193 13.78 -1.52 -4.37
N VAL A 194 12.56 -1.04 -4.12
CA VAL A 194 11.98 0.10 -4.83
C VAL A 194 12.80 1.37 -4.58
N TYR A 195 13.27 1.57 -3.35
CA TYR A 195 14.14 2.69 -3.02
C TYR A 195 15.46 2.63 -3.79
N ILE A 196 16.13 1.46 -3.80
CA ILE A 196 17.38 1.25 -4.54
C ILE A 196 17.18 1.49 -6.04
N THR A 197 16.14 0.89 -6.61
CA THR A 197 15.82 1.03 -8.04
C THR A 197 15.60 2.49 -8.41
N LYS A 198 14.85 3.24 -7.60
CA LYS A 198 14.64 4.68 -7.84
C LYS A 198 15.95 5.46 -7.79
N TYR A 199 16.81 5.20 -6.80
CA TYR A 199 18.10 5.87 -6.70
C TYR A 199 18.99 5.60 -7.93
N GLU A 200 19.09 4.33 -8.36
CA GLU A 200 19.90 3.95 -9.52
C GLU A 200 19.36 4.54 -10.83
N THR A 201 18.03 4.57 -11.02
CA THR A 201 17.43 5.22 -12.20
C THR A 201 17.73 6.71 -12.25
N GLN A 202 17.59 7.42 -11.12
CA GLN A 202 17.92 8.85 -11.04
C GLN A 202 19.41 9.11 -11.32
N LYS A 203 20.30 8.27 -10.77
CA LYS A 203 21.74 8.37 -11.03
C LYS A 203 22.06 8.14 -12.51
N ALA A 204 21.48 7.10 -13.12
CA ALA A 204 21.66 6.80 -14.54
C ALA A 204 21.15 7.94 -15.44
N GLU A 205 20.01 8.55 -15.12
CA GLU A 205 19.47 9.71 -15.83
C GLU A 205 20.40 10.93 -15.75
N ILE A 206 20.99 11.19 -14.58
CA ILE A 206 21.95 12.30 -14.39
C ILE A 206 23.19 12.07 -15.25
N VAL A 207 23.77 10.86 -15.18
CA VAL A 207 24.97 10.50 -15.96
C VAL A 207 24.69 10.55 -17.46
N ALA A 208 23.54 10.05 -17.92
CA ALA A 208 23.14 10.10 -19.32
C ALA A 208 23.00 11.54 -19.82
N ARG A 209 22.37 12.42 -19.03
CA ARG A 209 22.21 13.84 -19.36
C ARG A 209 23.55 14.58 -19.41
N GLU A 210 24.49 14.26 -18.52
CA GLU A 210 25.84 14.84 -18.56
C GLU A 210 26.66 14.33 -19.76
N ALA A 211 26.53 13.05 -20.10
CA ALA A 211 27.19 12.47 -21.27
C ALA A 211 26.65 13.05 -22.59
N GLU A 212 25.34 13.26 -22.69
CA GLU A 212 24.70 13.91 -23.84
C GLU A 212 25.17 15.35 -24.00
N LYS A 213 25.20 16.13 -22.90
CA LYS A 213 25.75 17.49 -22.91
C LYS A 213 27.21 17.51 -23.37
N ARG A 214 28.04 16.59 -22.86
CA ARG A 214 29.45 16.51 -23.25
C ARG A 214 29.63 16.19 -24.73
N LYS A 215 28.82 15.26 -25.26
CA LYS A 215 28.82 14.93 -26.70
C LYS A 215 28.41 16.14 -27.55
N ALA A 216 27.35 16.85 -27.17
CA ALA A 216 26.90 18.04 -27.88
C ALA A 216 27.94 19.17 -27.85
N GLU A 217 28.65 19.37 -26.73
CA GLU A 217 29.74 20.34 -26.64
C GLU A 217 30.95 19.96 -27.50
N GLU A 218 31.32 18.67 -27.52
CA GLU A 218 32.39 18.17 -28.39
C GLU A 218 32.03 18.28 -29.88
N GLU A 219 30.79 17.97 -30.24
CA GLU A 219 30.27 18.10 -31.60
C GLU A 219 30.24 19.57 -32.02
N SER A 220 29.70 20.46 -31.18
CA SER A 220 29.70 21.91 -31.43
C SER A 220 31.13 22.47 -31.59
N LYS A 221 32.10 22.00 -30.79
CA LYS A 221 33.51 22.36 -30.96
C LYS A 221 34.09 21.85 -32.28
N ARG A 222 33.78 20.62 -32.69
CA ARG A 222 34.21 20.08 -33.99
C ARG A 222 33.60 20.85 -35.15
N GLU A 223 32.31 21.14 -35.09
CA GLU A 223 31.61 21.94 -36.11
C GLU A 223 32.18 23.35 -36.20
N ALA A 224 32.48 24.00 -35.07
CA ALA A 224 33.10 25.31 -35.04
C ALA A 224 34.51 25.30 -35.67
N GLU A 225 35.29 24.25 -35.40
CA GLU A 225 36.62 24.06 -36.00
C GLU A 225 36.53 23.84 -37.52
N VAL A 226 35.64 22.95 -37.97
CA VAL A 226 35.39 22.71 -39.41
C VAL A 226 34.88 23.99 -40.09
N ALA A 227 34.01 24.75 -39.43
CA ALA A 227 33.51 26.02 -39.93
C ALA A 227 34.59 27.10 -39.99
N ARG A 228 35.59 27.08 -39.09
CA ARG A 228 36.77 27.96 -39.15
C ARG A 228 37.64 27.60 -40.35
N ILE A 229 38.00 26.33 -40.50
CA ILE A 229 38.81 25.83 -41.64
C ILE A 229 38.13 26.17 -42.98
N ARG A 230 36.82 25.93 -43.12
CA ARG A 230 36.04 26.27 -44.32
C ARG A 230 35.94 27.79 -44.59
N ARG A 231 36.11 28.63 -43.57
CA ARG A 231 36.12 30.09 -43.73
C ARG A 231 37.48 30.54 -44.23
N GLU A 232 38.54 30.07 -43.60
CA GLU A 232 39.93 30.32 -44.03
C GLU A 232 40.20 29.84 -45.46
N GLU A 233 39.66 28.67 -45.85
CA GLU A 233 39.76 28.17 -47.21
C GLU A 233 38.99 29.03 -48.22
N ARG A 234 37.78 29.50 -47.87
CA ARG A 234 37.01 30.43 -48.71
C ARG A 234 37.70 31.77 -48.88
N ASP A 235 38.29 32.31 -47.83
CA ASP A 235 39.03 33.58 -47.88
C ASP A 235 40.30 33.44 -48.74
N ARG A 236 41.00 32.30 -48.68
CA ARG A 236 42.13 31.98 -49.58
C ARG A 236 41.70 31.92 -51.05
N VAL A 237 40.61 31.21 -51.35
CA VAL A 237 40.11 31.07 -52.73
C VAL A 237 39.63 32.42 -53.27
N ALA A 238 38.96 33.23 -52.44
CA ALA A 238 38.51 34.56 -52.83
C ALA A 238 39.69 35.53 -53.12
N GLU A 239 40.76 35.47 -52.32
CA GLU A 239 41.97 36.26 -52.57
C GLU A 239 42.69 35.80 -53.85
N GLU A 240 42.78 34.48 -54.06
CA GLU A 240 43.38 33.91 -55.27
C GLU A 240 42.57 34.25 -56.53
N GLN A 241 41.24 34.28 -56.43
CA GLN A 241 40.34 34.74 -57.49
C GLN A 241 40.49 36.23 -57.75
N ARG A 242 40.62 37.08 -56.72
CA ARG A 242 40.89 38.50 -56.86
C ARG A 242 42.18 38.77 -57.63
N ILE A 243 43.25 38.03 -57.31
CA ILE A 243 44.55 38.15 -58.01
C ILE A 243 44.39 37.73 -59.48
N ARG A 244 43.74 36.59 -59.75
CA ARG A 244 43.48 36.13 -61.12
C ARG A 244 42.60 37.08 -61.93
N ASP A 245 41.60 37.70 -61.29
CA ASP A 245 40.71 38.65 -61.96
C ASP A 245 41.43 39.97 -62.25
N GLU A 246 42.32 40.43 -61.37
CA GLU A 246 43.20 41.57 -61.63
C GLU A 246 44.18 41.31 -62.79
N GLU A 247 44.76 40.10 -62.87
CA GLU A 247 45.61 39.68 -63.99
C GLU A 247 44.81 39.56 -65.30
N ARG A 248 43.62 38.95 -65.26
CA ARG A 248 42.75 38.81 -66.42
C ARG A 248 42.29 40.18 -66.93
N LYS A 249 42.01 41.12 -66.02
CA LYS A 249 41.61 42.49 -66.39
C LYS A 249 42.77 43.27 -67.02
N LYS A 250 44.01 43.06 -66.58
CA LYS A 250 45.22 43.57 -67.26
C LYS A 250 45.39 42.96 -68.66
N ALA A 251 45.20 41.65 -68.79
CA ALA A 251 45.31 40.96 -70.08
C ALA A 251 44.22 41.38 -71.09
N ILE A 252 43.00 41.65 -70.62
CA ILE A 252 41.90 42.13 -71.48
C ILE A 252 42.14 43.59 -71.92
N ASP A 253 42.69 44.43 -71.06
CA ASP A 253 43.08 45.80 -71.42
C ASP A 253 44.22 45.81 -72.47
N GLU A 254 45.11 44.81 -72.42
CA GLU A 254 46.17 44.60 -73.42
C GLU A 254 45.65 43.99 -74.74
N MET A 255 44.62 43.13 -74.69
CA MET A 255 44.08 42.46 -75.88
C MET A 255 43.07 43.32 -76.67
N LEU A 256 42.48 44.35 -76.07
CA LEU A 256 41.59 45.31 -76.75
C LEU A 256 42.33 46.38 -77.59
N SER A 257 43.67 46.39 -77.61
CA SER A 257 44.45 47.35 -78.41
C SER A 257 44.86 46.87 -79.81
N VAL A 258 44.43 45.68 -80.29
CA VAL A 258 44.80 45.19 -81.65
C VAL A 258 43.60 44.63 -82.44
N LYS A 259 42.92 45.57 -83.12
CA LYS A 259 42.28 45.56 -84.46
C LYS A 259 41.55 44.32 -85.04
N ALA A 260 40.34 44.63 -85.51
CA ALA A 260 39.45 43.88 -86.40
C ALA A 260 39.85 43.85 -87.91
N VAL A 261 39.15 43.01 -88.69
CA VAL A 261 38.39 43.26 -89.97
C VAL A 261 38.60 42.14 -91.06
N VAL A 262 37.49 41.62 -91.63
CA VAL A 262 37.14 41.42 -93.08
C VAL A 262 36.47 40.05 -93.44
N GLU A 263 35.32 40.10 -94.15
CA GLU A 263 34.48 39.04 -94.80
C GLU A 263 34.78 38.85 -96.35
N PRO A 264 34.01 38.17 -97.25
CA PRO A 264 33.55 36.75 -97.39
C PRO A 264 33.67 36.08 -98.83
N GLY A 265 33.46 34.74 -98.94
CA GLY A 265 32.88 33.91 -100.08
C GLY A 265 33.78 33.38 -101.24
N PRO A 266 33.39 32.39 -102.12
CA PRO A 266 32.41 31.25 -102.10
C PRO A 266 32.96 29.83 -102.58
N ILE A 267 32.06 28.81 -102.60
CA ILE A 267 32.07 27.30 -102.86
C ILE A 267 32.47 26.81 -104.31
N PRO A 268 32.60 25.49 -104.76
CA PRO A 268 32.59 24.11 -104.15
C PRO A 268 33.49 22.96 -104.80
N THR A 269 33.38 21.72 -104.24
CA THR A 269 33.44 20.31 -104.80
C THR A 269 34.71 19.41 -104.98
N PHE A 270 34.61 18.18 -104.38
CA PHE A 270 35.15 16.80 -104.72
C PHE A 270 36.68 16.53 -104.66
N THR A 271 37.28 15.43 -104.17
CA THR A 271 36.90 14.07 -103.70
C THR A 271 38.10 13.41 -102.97
N ASP A 272 37.79 12.49 -102.05
CA ASP A 272 38.55 11.33 -101.52
C ASP A 272 39.95 11.48 -100.87
N GLU A 273 40.09 10.70 -99.77
CA GLU A 273 41.28 10.27 -99.02
C GLU A 273 41.64 10.98 -97.69
N GLU A 274 41.75 10.12 -96.66
CA GLU A 274 42.47 10.24 -95.38
C GLU A 274 41.85 11.08 -94.24
N ASP A 275 41.11 10.37 -93.38
CA ASP A 275 40.63 10.87 -92.08
C ASP A 275 41.79 11.08 -91.09
N LEU A 276 42.22 12.35 -91.03
CA LEU A 276 42.53 13.16 -89.83
C LEU A 276 43.21 12.46 -88.64
N GLU A 277 44.53 12.65 -88.54
CA GLU A 277 45.28 12.62 -87.28
C GLU A 277 45.11 13.93 -86.48
N ALA A 278 44.97 13.75 -85.16
CA ALA A 278 44.56 14.70 -84.10
C ALA A 278 45.67 15.67 -83.61
N PRO A 279 45.42 16.56 -82.61
CA PRO A 279 45.48 16.11 -81.19
C PRO A 279 44.59 16.86 -80.13
N PHE A 280 44.06 16.06 -79.17
CA PHE A 280 43.97 16.25 -77.68
C PHE A 280 43.38 17.55 -77.07
N ASP A 281 42.50 17.58 -76.06
CA ASP A 281 41.82 16.60 -75.18
C ASP A 281 40.53 17.27 -74.68
N ALA A 282 39.37 16.70 -74.99
CA ALA A 282 38.11 16.99 -74.31
C ALA A 282 37.72 15.74 -73.53
N GLU A 283 37.64 15.83 -72.20
CA GLU A 283 37.18 14.68 -71.42
C GLU A 283 35.70 14.39 -71.73
N PRO A 284 35.32 13.11 -71.94
CA PRO A 284 34.06 12.73 -72.56
C PRO A 284 32.95 12.56 -71.51
N LEU A 285 31.73 12.97 -71.86
CA LEU A 285 30.51 12.63 -71.13
C LEU A 285 30.32 11.10 -71.10
N GLU A 286 30.33 10.51 -69.91
CA GLU A 286 29.99 9.10 -69.71
C GLU A 286 28.54 8.85 -70.17
N TRP A 287 28.38 7.87 -71.05
CA TRP A 287 27.09 7.41 -71.57
C TRP A 287 26.42 6.53 -70.48
N ILE A 288 25.34 7.04 -69.89
CA ILE A 288 24.56 6.33 -68.87
C ILE A 288 23.79 5.17 -69.54
N THR A 289 24.04 3.93 -69.12
CA THR A 289 23.25 2.75 -69.54
C THR A 289 22.16 2.45 -68.51
N PRO A 290 20.86 2.55 -68.86
CA PRO A 290 19.79 2.21 -67.93
C PRO A 290 19.70 0.69 -67.74
N THR A 291 19.97 0.22 -66.52
CA THR A 291 19.88 -1.20 -66.12
C THR A 291 18.84 -1.37 -65.02
N ILE A 292 17.97 -2.38 -65.11
CA ILE A 292 16.89 -2.63 -64.14
C ILE A 292 17.35 -3.69 -63.13
N TYR A 293 17.27 -3.37 -61.84
CA TYR A 293 17.51 -4.29 -60.73
C TYR A 293 16.22 -4.55 -59.95
N GLU A 294 15.96 -5.81 -59.60
CA GLU A 294 14.85 -6.20 -58.72
C GLU A 294 15.44 -6.56 -57.35
N ILE A 295 15.01 -5.86 -56.30
CA ILE A 295 15.55 -5.98 -54.94
C ILE A 295 14.38 -6.27 -53.99
N ALA A 296 14.51 -7.31 -53.18
CA ALA A 296 13.53 -7.69 -52.15
C ALA A 296 14.17 -7.58 -50.77
N GLY A 297 13.52 -6.85 -49.86
CA GLY A 297 14.02 -6.61 -48.50
C GLY A 297 12.93 -6.01 -47.62
N THR A 298 13.25 -5.81 -46.35
CA THR A 298 12.38 -5.12 -45.39
C THR A 298 12.39 -3.60 -45.62
N ASP A 299 11.38 -2.89 -45.10
CA ASP A 299 11.22 -1.44 -45.33
C ASP A 299 12.43 -0.61 -44.87
N ASP A 300 13.12 -1.07 -43.82
CA ASP A 300 14.33 -0.41 -43.31
C ASP A 300 15.54 -0.67 -44.22
N GLU A 301 15.70 -1.89 -44.74
CA GLU A 301 16.75 -2.24 -45.68
C GLU A 301 16.60 -1.50 -47.02
N LEU A 302 15.36 -1.34 -47.51
CA LEU A 302 15.09 -0.57 -48.72
C LEU A 302 15.44 0.92 -48.55
N ARG A 303 15.11 1.52 -47.40
CA ARG A 303 15.51 2.92 -47.09
C ARG A 303 17.02 3.08 -47.05
N GLN A 304 17.74 2.13 -46.47
CA GLN A 304 19.21 2.17 -46.46
C GLN A 304 19.79 2.10 -47.88
N VAL A 305 19.20 1.30 -48.76
CA VAL A 305 19.60 1.22 -50.18
C VAL A 305 19.31 2.55 -50.90
N GLU A 306 18.15 3.16 -50.69
CA GLU A 306 17.81 4.47 -51.27
C GLU A 306 18.78 5.57 -50.80
N MET A 307 19.08 5.61 -49.50
CA MET A 307 20.06 6.54 -48.94
C MET A 307 21.44 6.34 -49.57
N TYR A 308 21.85 5.08 -49.76
CA TYR A 308 23.13 4.76 -50.38
C TYR A 308 23.17 5.19 -51.85
N MET A 309 22.14 4.87 -52.65
CA MET A 309 22.03 5.28 -54.06
C MET A 309 22.10 6.80 -54.23
N ASN A 310 21.42 7.56 -53.36
CA ASN A 310 21.50 9.02 -53.35
C ASN A 310 22.89 9.54 -52.97
N SER A 311 23.59 8.85 -52.06
CA SER A 311 24.94 9.27 -51.63
C SER A 311 26.00 9.14 -52.73
N ILE A 312 25.81 8.18 -53.65
CA ILE A 312 26.70 7.95 -54.80
C ILE A 312 26.23 8.67 -56.07
N GLY A 313 25.15 9.44 -55.99
CA GLY A 313 24.61 10.22 -57.11
C GLY A 313 23.96 9.39 -58.21
N VAL A 314 23.52 8.17 -57.91
CA VAL A 314 22.83 7.30 -58.87
C VAL A 314 21.35 7.67 -58.92
N GLU A 315 20.84 8.01 -60.10
CA GLU A 315 19.41 8.23 -60.32
C GLU A 315 18.66 6.89 -60.34
N TRP A 316 17.61 6.78 -59.52
CA TRP A 316 16.77 5.58 -59.42
C TRP A 316 15.29 5.94 -59.48
N ARG A 317 14.44 4.95 -59.81
CA ARG A 317 12.98 5.11 -59.85
C ARG A 317 12.31 3.82 -59.36
N LEU A 318 11.45 3.92 -58.36
CA LEU A 318 10.53 2.84 -57.95
C LEU A 318 9.49 2.60 -59.05
N LYS A 319 9.23 1.34 -59.37
CA LYS A 319 8.15 0.92 -60.25
C LYS A 319 6.89 0.60 -59.46
#